data_AF-A0A438CZI8-F1
#
_entry.id   AF-A0A438CZI8-F1
#
_cell.length_a   1.000
_cell.length_b   1.000
_cell.length_c   1.000
_cell.angle_alpha   90.00
_cell.angle_beta   90.00
_cell.angle_gamma   90.00
#
_symmetry.space_group_name_H-M   'P 1'
#
loop_
_entity.id
_entity.type
_entity.pdbx_description
1 polymer ?
#
loop_
_entity_poly.entity_id
_entity_poly.type
_entity_poly.pdbx_seq_one_letter_code
_entity_poly.pdbx_strand_id
1 'polypeptide(L)'
;MVIPVGEVEGALDMAAEIGCKVGQLPTVYLGLPLGAPNRSSSVWDGVEEKMRRKLALWKRQFLSKGGRIILIKSTLASIPLYQMSLFRMPKSVARRLEKLQRNFLWGGANGEIRLI
;
A
#
# COMPACT_ATOMS: atom_id res chain seq x y z
N MET A 1 9.24 -21.52 5.29
CA MET A 1 7.78 -21.72 5.16
C MET A 1 7.49 -22.01 3.70
N VAL A 2 6.81 -23.12 3.40
CA VAL A 2 6.41 -23.51 2.04
C VAL A 2 4.91 -23.26 1.90
N ILE A 3 4.48 -22.67 0.78
CA ILE A 3 3.07 -22.39 0.51
C ILE A 3 2.65 -23.21 -0.71
N PRO A 4 1.79 -24.22 -0.57
CA PRO A 4 1.28 -24.97 -1.71
C PRO A 4 0.38 -24.07 -2.57
N VAL A 5 0.50 -24.18 -3.89
CA VAL A 5 -0.35 -23.47 -4.86
C VAL A 5 -1.30 -24.49 -5.47
N GLY A 6 -2.54 -24.52 -4.95
CA GLY A 6 -3.53 -25.55 -5.30
C GLY A 6 -3.51 -26.74 -4.34
N GLU A 7 -4.18 -27.83 -4.70
CA GLU A 7 -4.15 -29.09 -3.96
C GLU A 7 -2.85 -29.83 -4.30
N VAL A 8 -2.00 -30.00 -3.28
CA VAL A 8 -0.71 -30.69 -3.40
C VAL A 8 -0.65 -31.76 -2.30
N GLU A 9 -0.71 -33.03 -2.70
CA GLU A 9 -0.49 -34.16 -1.80
C GLU A 9 0.97 -34.19 -1.31
N GLY A 10 1.21 -34.63 -0.07
CA GLY A 10 2.56 -34.78 0.49
C GLY A 10 3.28 -33.45 0.84
N ALA A 11 2.60 -32.30 0.78
CA ALA A 11 3.20 -31.01 1.12
C ALA A 11 3.72 -30.92 2.57
N LEU A 12 3.09 -31.65 3.50
CA LEU A 12 3.52 -31.73 4.90
C LEU A 12 4.82 -32.51 5.05
N ASP A 13 4.93 -33.66 4.37
CA ASP A 13 6.10 -34.54 4.45
C ASP A 13 7.33 -33.85 3.85
N MET A 14 7.16 -33.22 2.68
CA MET A 14 8.21 -32.42 2.05
C MET A 14 8.66 -31.25 2.93
N ALA A 15 7.72 -30.56 3.57
CA ALA A 15 8.06 -29.45 4.46
C ALA A 15 8.81 -29.94 5.70
N ALA A 16 8.46 -31.11 6.25
CA ALA A 16 9.15 -31.74 7.36
C ALA A 16 10.60 -32.12 7.01
N GLU A 17 10.82 -32.69 5.82
CA GLU A 17 12.16 -33.05 5.32
C GLU A 17 13.07 -31.82 5.16
N ILE A 18 12.51 -30.70 4.68
CA ILE A 18 13.22 -29.43 4.50
C ILE A 18 13.31 -28.62 5.82
N GLY A 19 12.67 -29.08 6.90
CA GLY A 19 12.63 -28.37 8.18
C GLY A 19 11.82 -27.06 8.16
N CYS A 20 10.86 -26.94 7.24
CA CYS A 20 9.99 -25.78 7.07
C CYS A 20 8.55 -26.04 7.54
N LYS A 21 7.83 -24.97 7.91
CA LYS A 21 6.37 -25.03 8.14
C LYS A 21 5.59 -24.87 6.83
N VAL A 22 4.46 -25.56 6.70
CA VAL A 22 3.48 -25.31 5.63
C VAL A 22 2.65 -24.08 5.98
N GLY A 23 2.56 -23.12 5.06
CA GLY A 23 1.72 -21.93 5.18
C GLY A 23 0.50 -22.01 4.27
N GLN A 24 -0.43 -21.07 4.46
CA GLN A 24 -1.69 -21.02 3.69
C GLN A 24 -1.88 -19.66 3.02
N LEU A 25 -2.63 -19.66 1.92
CA LEU A 25 -3.10 -18.44 1.24
C LEU A 25 -4.49 -18.03 1.78
N PRO A 26 -4.81 -16.73 1.78
CA PRO A 26 -3.94 -15.62 1.39
C PRO A 26 -2.92 -15.26 2.49
N THR A 27 -1.70 -14.89 2.10
CA THR A 27 -0.65 -14.43 3.03
C THR A 27 0.05 -13.18 2.49
N VAL A 28 0.75 -12.43 3.34
CA VAL A 28 1.48 -11.21 2.92
C VAL A 28 2.96 -11.53 2.71
N TYR A 29 3.44 -11.31 1.49
CA TYR A 29 4.85 -11.44 1.13
C TYR A 29 5.36 -10.13 0.51
N LEU A 30 6.45 -9.58 1.06
CA LEU A 30 7.03 -8.29 0.63
C LEU A 30 6.01 -7.12 0.61
N GLY A 31 5.00 -7.18 1.49
CA GLY A 31 3.94 -6.19 1.56
C GLY A 31 2.80 -6.39 0.56
N LEU A 32 2.81 -7.49 -0.19
CA LEU A 32 1.78 -7.86 -1.15
C LEU A 32 0.96 -9.06 -0.66
N PRO A 33 -0.39 -9.01 -0.72
CA PRO A 33 -1.21 -10.17 -0.41
C PRO A 33 -1.16 -11.20 -1.54
N LEU A 34 -0.43 -12.29 -1.33
CA LEU A 34 -0.42 -13.47 -2.18
C LEU A 34 -1.74 -14.23 -2.05
N GLY A 35 -2.26 -14.76 -3.15
CA GLY A 35 -3.51 -15.53 -3.18
C GLY A 35 -4.78 -14.71 -2.99
N ALA A 36 -4.69 -13.40 -2.77
CA ALA A 36 -5.86 -12.52 -2.75
C ALA A 36 -6.38 -12.25 -4.17
N PRO A 37 -7.69 -11.96 -4.35
CA PRO A 37 -8.25 -11.61 -5.65
C PRO A 37 -7.56 -10.39 -6.25
N ASN A 38 -6.93 -10.56 -7.42
CA ASN A 38 -6.11 -9.54 -8.11
C ASN A 38 -6.87 -8.26 -8.49
N ARG A 39 -8.20 -8.29 -8.52
CA ARG A 39 -9.08 -7.14 -8.83
C ARG A 39 -9.68 -6.48 -7.60
N SER A 40 -9.45 -7.02 -6.41
CA SER A 40 -10.02 -6.45 -5.19
C SER A 40 -9.38 -5.10 -4.86
N SER A 41 -10.21 -4.12 -4.50
CA SER A 41 -9.72 -2.86 -3.95
C SER A 41 -8.99 -3.04 -2.64
N SER A 42 -9.30 -4.09 -1.87
CA SER A 42 -8.69 -4.35 -0.55
C SER A 42 -7.19 -4.61 -0.63
N VAL A 43 -6.70 -5.10 -1.77
CA VAL A 43 -5.26 -5.30 -2.02
C VAL A 43 -4.50 -3.97 -1.94
N TRP A 44 -5.16 -2.85 -2.21
CA TRP A 44 -4.55 -1.51 -2.22
C TRP A 44 -4.67 -0.76 -0.89
N ASP A 45 -5.36 -1.29 0.11
CA ASP A 45 -5.55 -0.57 1.38
C ASP A 45 -4.23 -0.39 2.13
N GLY A 46 -3.31 -1.36 2.06
CA GLY A 46 -1.97 -1.22 2.63
C GLY A 46 -1.13 -0.11 1.97
N VAL A 47 -1.28 0.10 0.66
CA VAL A 47 -0.65 1.19 -0.10
C VAL A 47 -1.22 2.54 0.36
N GLU A 48 -2.55 2.64 0.45
CA GLU A 48 -3.21 3.85 0.91
C GLU A 48 -2.78 4.22 2.32
N GLU A 49 -2.76 3.25 3.23
CA GLU A 49 -2.36 3.45 4.61
C GLU A 49 -0.89 3.92 4.71
N LYS A 50 0.02 3.34 3.91
CA LYS A 50 1.41 3.79 3.84
C LYS A 50 1.54 5.23 3.36
N MET A 51 0.74 5.65 2.38
CA MET A 51 0.69 7.05 1.92
C MET A 51 0.14 7.97 3.01
N ARG A 52 -0.93 7.58 3.71
CA ARG A 52 -1.50 8.35 4.84
C ARG A 52 -0.49 8.58 5.94
N ARG A 53 0.26 7.55 6.35
CA ARG A 53 1.32 7.68 7.35
C ARG A 53 2.42 8.66 6.92
N LYS A 54 2.90 8.56 5.66
CA LYS A 54 3.91 9.51 5.13
C LYS A 54 3.38 10.94 5.15
N LEU A 55 2.14 11.14 4.74
CA LEU A 55 1.47 12.44 4.75
C LEU A 55 1.29 13.02 6.15
N ALA A 56 1.04 12.19 7.16
CA ALA A 56 0.91 12.61 8.55
C ALA A 56 2.26 13.04 9.16
N LEU A 57 3.35 12.36 8.78
CA LEU A 57 4.71 12.69 9.25
C LEU A 57 5.22 14.02 8.69
N TRP A 58 4.74 14.44 7.51
CA TRP A 58 5.16 15.70 6.92
C TRP A 58 4.41 16.87 7.54
N LYS A 59 5.16 17.73 8.23
CA LYS A 59 4.63 18.97 8.80
C LYS A 59 4.26 19.95 7.69
N ARG A 60 3.03 19.83 7.18
CA ARG A 60 2.46 20.62 6.07
C ARG A 60 2.69 22.13 6.21
N GLN A 61 2.58 22.64 7.44
CA GLN A 61 2.74 24.05 7.78
C GLN A 61 4.13 24.61 7.49
N PHE A 62 5.17 23.78 7.45
CA PHE A 62 6.56 24.21 7.21
C PHE A 62 7.02 23.98 5.77
N LEU A 63 6.12 23.51 4.88
CA LEU A 63 6.46 23.17 3.50
C LEU A 63 5.84 24.16 2.53
N SER A 64 6.70 24.77 1.70
CA SER A 64 6.26 25.56 0.54
C SER A 64 5.47 24.70 -0.44
N LYS A 65 4.64 25.33 -1.28
CA LYS A 65 3.89 24.62 -2.33
C LYS A 65 4.82 23.81 -3.24
N GLY A 66 5.99 24.35 -3.59
CA GLY A 66 7.02 23.65 -4.35
C GLY A 66 7.58 22.43 -3.61
N GLY A 67 7.91 22.57 -2.32
CA GLY A 67 8.37 21.46 -1.49
C GLY A 67 7.33 20.33 -1.37
N ARG A 68 6.04 20.67 -1.26
CA ARG A 68 4.95 19.69 -1.27
C ARG A 68 4.88 18.93 -2.59
N ILE A 69 4.98 19.61 -3.74
CA ILE A 69 4.98 18.97 -5.06
C ILE A 69 6.17 18.00 -5.19
N ILE A 70 7.36 18.42 -4.78
CA ILE A 70 8.56 17.58 -4.83
C ILE A 70 8.36 16.31 -3.99
N LEU A 71 7.88 16.43 -2.75
CA LEU A 71 7.62 15.27 -1.88
C LEU A 71 6.58 14.33 -2.49
N ILE A 72 5.48 14.86 -3.04
CA ILE A 72 4.47 14.03 -3.73
C ILE A 72 5.13 13.23 -4.85
N LYS A 73 5.90 13.89 -5.72
CA LYS A 73 6.51 13.25 -6.89
C LYS A 73 7.61 12.25 -6.52
N SER A 74 8.47 12.56 -5.55
CA SER A 74 9.61 11.72 -5.20
C SER A 74 9.24 10.52 -4.33
N THR A 75 8.23 10.66 -3.47
CA THR A 75 7.93 9.62 -2.47
C THR A 75 6.50 9.08 -2.55
N LEU A 76 5.46 9.90 -2.72
CA LEU A 76 4.09 9.37 -2.81
C LEU A 76 3.84 8.63 -4.13
N ALA A 77 4.37 9.15 -5.24
CA ALA A 77 4.22 8.52 -6.55
C ALA A 77 4.97 7.18 -6.65
N SER A 78 6.04 6.96 -5.86
CA SER A 78 6.82 5.72 -5.89
C SER A 78 6.24 4.58 -5.04
N ILE A 79 5.45 4.91 -4.01
CA ILE A 79 4.82 3.92 -3.11
C ILE A 79 3.95 2.87 -3.83
N PRO A 80 3.03 3.22 -4.75
CA PRO A 80 2.19 2.23 -5.42
C PRO A 80 2.92 1.48 -6.55
N LEU A 81 4.12 1.91 -6.98
CA LEU A 81 4.76 1.39 -8.20
C LEU A 81 5.02 -0.12 -8.15
N TYR A 82 5.48 -0.64 -7.01
CA TYR A 82 5.72 -2.08 -6.86
C TYR A 82 4.45 -2.90 -7.05
N GLN A 83 3.32 -2.40 -6.55
CA GLN A 83 2.05 -3.11 -6.70
C GLN A 83 1.44 -2.90 -8.09
N MET A 84 1.70 -1.75 -8.72
CA MET A 84 1.28 -1.45 -10.09
C MET A 84 2.02 -2.28 -11.14
N SER A 85 3.26 -2.69 -10.90
CA SER A 85 3.99 -3.58 -11.82
C SER A 85 3.42 -5.00 -11.85
N LEU A 86 2.69 -5.40 -10.80
CA LEU A 86 2.09 -6.74 -10.67
C LEU A 86 0.58 -6.75 -10.95
N PHE A 87 -0.13 -5.67 -10.59
CA PHE A 87 -1.59 -5.58 -10.68
C PHE A 87 -2.06 -4.29 -11.33
N ARG A 88 -3.11 -4.39 -12.14
CA ARG A 88 -3.79 -3.22 -12.69
C ARG A 88 -4.57 -2.51 -11.59
N MET A 89 -4.23 -1.24 -11.35
CA MET A 89 -4.92 -0.43 -10.35
C MET A 89 -6.38 -0.13 -10.77
N PRO A 90 -7.37 -0.40 -9.90
CA PRO A 90 -8.75 0.02 -10.13
C PRO A 90 -8.89 1.55 -10.14
N LYS A 91 -9.77 2.09 -10.99
CA LYS A 91 -10.03 3.54 -11.07
C LYS A 91 -10.50 4.15 -9.74
N SER A 92 -11.21 3.38 -8.91
CA SER A 92 -11.64 3.82 -7.57
C SER A 92 -10.45 4.06 -6.64
N VAL A 93 -9.46 3.17 -6.66
CA VAL A 93 -8.22 3.28 -5.88
C VAL A 93 -7.40 4.47 -6.37
N ALA A 94 -7.19 4.62 -7.68
CA ALA A 94 -6.48 5.78 -8.23
C ALA A 94 -7.08 7.11 -7.74
N ARG A 95 -8.41 7.24 -7.81
CA ARG A 95 -9.12 8.42 -7.30
C ARG A 95 -8.91 8.67 -5.80
N ARG A 96 -8.87 7.61 -4.97
CA ARG A 96 -8.57 7.70 -3.52
C ARG A 96 -7.15 8.23 -3.28
N LEU A 97 -6.15 7.66 -3.96
CA LEU A 97 -4.74 8.06 -3.81
C LEU A 97 -4.49 9.49 -4.31
N GLU A 98 -5.07 9.88 -5.44
CA GLU A 98 -4.99 11.25 -5.93
C GLU A 98 -5.67 12.25 -4.99
N LYS A 99 -6.79 11.86 -4.35
CA LYS A 99 -7.45 12.72 -3.34
C LYS A 99 -6.51 12.99 -2.16
N LEU A 100 -5.73 12.01 -1.71
CA LEU A 100 -4.72 12.21 -0.67
C LEU A 100 -3.64 13.20 -1.10
N GLN A 101 -3.12 13.06 -2.33
CA GLN A 101 -2.12 13.97 -2.88
C GLN A 101 -2.66 15.41 -3.01
N ARG A 102 -3.88 15.57 -3.55
CA ARG A 102 -4.56 16.88 -3.67
C ARG A 102 -4.77 17.53 -2.30
N ASN A 103 -5.27 16.75 -1.33
CA ASN A 103 -5.49 17.25 0.03
C ASN A 103 -4.19 17.68 0.72
N PHE A 104 -3.05 17.03 0.43
CA PHE A 104 -1.75 17.45 0.94
C PHE A 104 -1.22 18.71 0.25
N LEU A 105 -1.35 18.77 -1.08
CA LEU A 105 -0.91 19.92 -1.88
C LEU A 105 -1.64 21.20 -1.47
N TRP A 106 -2.97 21.14 -1.39
CA TRP A 106 -3.84 22.30 -1.19
C TRP A 106 -4.27 22.52 0.27
N GLY A 107 -4.17 21.51 1.14
CA GLY A 107 -4.71 21.56 2.51
C GLY A 107 -3.84 22.30 3.51
N GLY A 108 -3.46 23.54 3.22
CA GLY A 108 -2.65 24.39 4.11
C GLY A 108 -2.94 25.89 3.99
N ALA A 109 -4.19 26.28 3.72
CA ALA A 109 -4.60 27.68 3.65
C ALA A 109 -5.41 28.16 4.88
N ASN A 110 -5.91 27.28 5.75
CA ASN A 110 -6.78 27.71 6.84
C ASN A 110 -6.25 27.18 8.18
N GLY A 111 -5.69 28.07 8.99
CA GLY A 111 -5.50 27.87 10.41
C GLY A 111 -6.83 27.90 11.15
N GLU A 112 -7.69 26.91 10.90
CA GLU A 112 -8.85 26.66 11.76
C GLU A 112 -8.57 25.43 12.60
N ILE A 113 -7.99 25.71 13.78
CA ILE A 113 -8.34 24.96 14.98
C ILE A 113 -9.86 25.01 15.06
N ARG A 114 -10.54 23.92 14.70
CA ARG A 114 -11.95 23.76 15.07
C ARG A 114 -12.01 23.43 16.56
N LEU A 115 -12.01 24.48 17.37
CA LEU A 115 -12.69 24.49 18.66
C LEU A 115 -14.16 24.75 18.35
N ILE A 116 -14.96 23.68 18.18
CA ILE A 116 -16.36 23.57 18.65
C ILE A 116 -16.62 22.08 18.86
#